data_AF-A0A0R3PCA5-F1
#
_entry.id   AF-A0A0R3PCA5-F1
#
_cell.length_a   1.000
_cell.length_b   1.000
_cell.length_c   1.000
_cell.angle_alpha   90.00
_cell.angle_beta   90.00
_cell.angle_gamma   90.00
#
_symmetry.space_group_name_H-M   'P 1'
#
loop_
_entity.id
_entity.type
_entity.pdbx_description
1 polymer ?
#
loop_
_entity_poly.entity_id
_entity_poly.type
_entity_poly.pdbx_seq_one_letter_code
_entity_poly.pdbx_strand_id
1 'polypeptide(L)'
;MCIHDDQIRMDRRYDWVGPPHPVSKIRPIKLRRVDNESDLERQYREAREELNRWNSAFWAKHNSLFDTKKAEFVEQRKKELGRIEQISANDLSVFYKQFLDSQYTSMMAYNKAHNLSAFYIIPCSYM
;
A
#
# COMPACT_ATOMS: atom_id res chain seq x y z
N MET A 1 -4.04 -15.51 -5.93
CA MET A 1 -3.77 -15.57 -7.38
C MET A 1 -3.14 -14.25 -7.78
N CYS A 2 -1.85 -14.23 -8.06
CA CYS A 2 -1.14 -13.02 -8.49
C CYS A 2 -1.35 -12.88 -9.99
N ILE A 3 -2.20 -11.94 -10.40
CA ILE A 3 -2.40 -11.64 -11.83
C ILE A 3 -1.08 -11.08 -12.34
N HIS A 4 -0.44 -11.82 -13.25
CA HIS A 4 0.77 -11.37 -13.91
C HIS A 4 0.40 -10.34 -14.98
N ASP A 5 1.20 -9.28 -15.04
CA ASP A 5 0.92 -8.08 -15.82
C ASP A 5 0.65 -8.34 -17.32
N ASP A 6 1.19 -9.44 -17.85
CA ASP A 6 1.14 -9.81 -19.27
C ASP A 6 -0.18 -10.45 -19.70
N GLN A 7 -1.07 -10.81 -18.76
CA GLN A 7 -2.34 -11.48 -19.06
C GLN A 7 -3.54 -10.53 -19.14
N ILE A 8 -3.35 -9.24 -18.87
CA ILE A 8 -4.45 -8.27 -18.85
C ILE A 8 -4.66 -7.72 -20.26
N ARG A 9 -5.75 -8.14 -20.91
CA ARG A 9 -6.19 -7.59 -22.19
C ARG A 9 -6.72 -6.18 -21.96
N MET A 10 -5.91 -5.17 -22.24
CA MET A 10 -6.27 -3.78 -22.04
C MET A 10 -7.17 -3.26 -23.13
N ASP A 11 -8.34 -2.73 -22.75
CA ASP A 11 -9.10 -1.83 -23.61
C ASP A 11 -8.36 -0.49 -23.64
N ARG A 12 -7.95 -0.04 -24.83
CA ARG A 12 -7.25 1.24 -25.02
C ARG A 12 -8.10 2.46 -24.68
N ARG A 13 -9.42 2.29 -24.47
CA ARG A 13 -10.35 3.36 -24.14
C ARG A 13 -10.44 3.67 -22.65
N TYR A 14 -10.10 2.71 -21.78
CA TYR A 14 -10.35 2.84 -20.34
C TYR A 14 -9.12 2.46 -19.53
N ASP A 15 -8.95 3.15 -18.40
CA ASP A 15 -8.00 2.74 -17.39
C ASP A 15 -8.45 1.44 -16.74
N TRP A 16 -7.50 0.56 -16.45
CA TRP A 16 -7.76 -0.70 -15.75
C TRP A 16 -7.41 -0.56 -14.27
N VAL A 17 -8.33 -1.01 -13.43
CA VAL A 17 -8.14 -1.10 -11.97
C VAL A 17 -8.39 -2.54 -11.55
N GLY A 18 -7.36 -3.18 -11.01
CA GLY A 18 -7.41 -4.57 -10.60
C GLY A 18 -8.12 -4.81 -9.26
N PRO A 19 -8.26 -6.08 -8.87
CA PRO A 19 -8.70 -6.45 -7.53
C PRO A 19 -7.71 -5.94 -6.47
N PRO A 20 -8.16 -5.74 -5.22
CA PRO A 20 -7.28 -5.30 -4.13
C PRO A 20 -6.17 -6.32 -3.90
N HIS A 21 -4.93 -5.83 -3.78
CA HIS A 21 -3.78 -6.67 -3.49
C HIS A 21 -3.94 -7.35 -2.11
N PRO A 22 -3.66 -8.65 -1.97
CA PRO A 22 -4.04 -9.43 -0.79
C PRO A 22 -3.44 -8.93 0.52
N VAL A 23 -2.25 -8.31 0.48
CA VAL A 23 -1.54 -7.83 1.68
C VAL A 23 -1.75 -6.32 1.87
N SER A 24 -1.25 -5.51 0.94
CA SER A 24 -1.37 -4.03 0.98
C SER A 24 -2.80 -3.50 0.88
N LYS A 25 -3.76 -4.27 0.37
CA LYS A 25 -5.15 -3.87 0.06
C LYS A 25 -5.31 -2.79 -1.02
N ILE A 26 -4.20 -2.26 -1.54
CA ILE A 26 -4.19 -1.28 -2.63
C ILE A 26 -4.53 -1.97 -3.94
N ARG A 27 -5.36 -1.34 -4.78
CA ARG A 27 -5.68 -1.83 -6.12
C ARG A 27 -4.56 -1.44 -7.09
N PRO A 28 -4.01 -2.40 -7.85
CA PRO A 28 -3.09 -2.08 -8.93
C PRO A 28 -3.85 -1.33 -10.03
N ILE A 29 -3.18 -0.37 -10.65
CA ILE A 29 -3.71 0.36 -11.78
C ILE A 29 -2.82 0.14 -13.00
N LYS A 30 -3.46 0.16 -14.17
CA LYS A 30 -2.76 0.32 -15.44
C LYS A 30 -3.54 1.32 -16.27
N LEU A 31 -2.87 2.38 -16.64
CA LEU A 31 -3.47 3.49 -17.36
C LEU A 31 -3.52 3.18 -18.84
N ARG A 32 -4.55 3.68 -19.53
CA ARG A 32 -4.70 3.47 -20.97
C ARG A 32 -3.48 4.04 -21.70
N ARG A 33 -3.07 3.36 -22.78
CA ARG A 33 -2.01 3.83 -23.69
C ARG A 33 -2.67 4.49 -24.90
N VAL A 34 -2.23 5.70 -25.23
CA VAL A 34 -2.74 6.46 -26.39
C VAL A 34 -1.77 6.27 -27.55
N ASP A 35 -2.28 6.02 -28.76
CA ASP A 35 -1.44 5.69 -29.92
C ASP A 35 -0.47 6.82 -30.31
N ASN A 36 -0.79 8.07 -29.98
CA ASN A 36 0.04 9.26 -30.23
C ASN A 36 0.46 9.98 -28.93
N GLU A 37 0.68 9.23 -27.83
CA GLU A 37 1.19 9.85 -26.60
C GLU A 37 2.56 10.52 -26.86
N SER A 38 2.67 11.79 -26.50
CA SER A 38 3.96 12.47 -26.39
C SER A 38 4.86 11.77 -25.36
N ASP A 39 6.17 11.97 -25.47
CA ASP A 39 7.10 11.40 -24.51
C ASP A 39 6.82 11.88 -23.07
N LEU A 40 6.29 13.09 -22.92
CA LEU A 40 5.90 13.65 -21.64
C LEU A 40 4.66 12.94 -21.05
N GLU A 41 3.61 12.74 -21.86
CA GLU A 41 2.43 11.96 -21.45
C GLU A 41 2.79 10.52 -21.06
N ARG A 42 3.69 9.89 -21.83
CA ARG A 42 4.23 8.56 -21.52
C ARG A 42 4.93 8.54 -20.15
N GLN A 43 5.84 9.47 -19.91
CA GLN A 43 6.56 9.59 -18.65
C GLN A 43 5.60 9.79 -17.47
N TYR A 44 4.55 10.60 -17.63
CA TYR A 44 3.53 10.77 -16.60
C TYR A 44 2.74 9.50 -16.33
N ARG A 45 2.31 8.81 -17.38
CA ARG A 45 1.60 7.53 -17.26
C ARG A 45 2.44 6.52 -16.47
N GLU A 46 3.71 6.36 -16.83
CA GLU A 46 4.64 5.44 -16.19
C GLU A 46 4.95 5.85 -14.75
N ALA A 47 5.14 7.14 -14.49
CA ALA A 47 5.36 7.66 -13.13
C ALA A 47 4.15 7.41 -12.21
N ARG A 48 2.91 7.53 -12.72
CA ARG A 48 1.69 7.22 -11.96
C ARG A 48 1.58 5.74 -11.62
N GLU A 49 1.84 4.87 -12.59
CA GLU A 49 1.82 3.43 -12.37
C GLU A 49 2.93 3.00 -11.39
N GLU A 50 4.13 3.57 -11.52
CA GLU A 50 5.24 3.30 -10.62
C GLU A 50 4.96 3.80 -9.20
N LEU A 51 4.39 5.00 -9.05
CA LEU A 51 3.96 5.50 -7.74
C LEU A 51 2.92 4.57 -7.09
N ASN A 52 1.97 4.04 -7.86
CA ASN A 52 0.99 3.08 -7.34
C ASN A 52 1.68 1.76 -6.92
N ARG A 53 2.61 1.24 -7.71
CA ARG A 53 3.41 0.04 -7.36
C ARG A 53 4.22 0.25 -6.09
N TRP A 54 4.94 1.36 -6.00
CA TRP A 54 5.71 1.73 -4.81
C TRP A 54 4.82 1.86 -3.57
N ASN A 55 3.66 2.51 -3.70
CA ASN A 55 2.67 2.64 -2.63
C ASN A 55 2.20 1.27 -2.14
N SER A 56 1.80 0.40 -3.08
CA SER A 56 1.39 -0.97 -2.76
C SER A 56 2.52 -1.76 -2.07
N ALA A 57 3.76 -1.64 -2.53
CA ALA A 57 4.91 -2.32 -1.94
C ALA A 57 5.18 -1.84 -0.49
N PHE A 58 5.10 -0.54 -0.24
CA PHE A 58 5.24 0.02 1.12
C PHE A 58 4.19 -0.56 2.07
N TRP A 59 2.90 -0.50 1.69
CA TRP A 59 1.82 -1.02 2.53
C TRP A 59 1.83 -2.53 2.66
N ALA A 60 2.31 -3.28 1.65
CA ALA A 60 2.48 -4.71 1.78
C ALA A 60 3.51 -5.03 2.88
N LYS A 61 4.66 -4.33 2.89
CA LYS A 61 5.67 -4.47 3.92
C LYS A 61 5.15 -4.05 5.30
N HIS A 62 4.47 -2.91 5.37
CA HIS A 62 3.94 -2.38 6.63
C HIS A 62 2.87 -3.30 7.24
N ASN A 63 1.92 -3.80 6.44
CA ASN A 63 0.87 -4.70 6.91
C ASN A 63 1.44 -6.06 7.33
N SER A 64 2.40 -6.61 6.59
CA SER A 64 3.09 -7.85 7.01
C SER A 64 3.82 -7.69 8.34
N LEU A 65 4.45 -6.54 8.56
CA LEU A 65 5.11 -6.23 9.83
C LEU A 65 4.07 -6.09 10.96
N PHE A 66 2.95 -5.42 10.71
CA PHE A 66 1.84 -5.30 11.65
C PHE A 66 1.31 -6.67 12.07
N ASP A 67 1.00 -7.55 11.11
CA ASP A 67 0.46 -8.88 11.39
C ASP A 67 1.45 -9.73 12.19
N THR A 68 2.75 -9.68 11.84
CA THR A 68 3.81 -10.36 12.58
C THR A 68 3.90 -9.86 14.02
N LYS A 69 3.97 -8.54 14.22
CA LYS A 69 4.11 -7.92 15.55
C LYS A 69 2.87 -8.14 16.42
N LYS A 70 1.69 -8.13 15.80
CA LYS A 70 0.43 -8.43 16.49
C LYS A 70 0.42 -9.88 16.96
N ALA A 71 0.84 -10.83 16.12
CA ALA A 71 0.92 -12.24 16.50
C ALA A 71 1.93 -12.45 17.65
N GLU A 72 3.11 -11.83 17.58
CA GLU A 72 4.11 -11.86 18.66
C GLU A 72 3.53 -11.33 19.99
N PHE A 73 2.87 -10.17 19.95
CA PHE A 73 2.23 -9.57 21.14
C PHE A 73 1.15 -10.47 21.73
N VAL A 74 0.29 -11.03 20.87
CA VAL A 74 -0.79 -11.94 21.27
C VAL A 74 -0.24 -13.17 21.97
N GLU A 75 0.79 -13.79 21.40
CA GLU A 75 1.40 -15.00 21.97
C GLU A 75 2.14 -14.70 23.28
N GLN A 76 2.78 -13.53 23.40
CA GLN A 76 3.40 -13.10 24.65
C GLN A 76 2.35 -12.88 25.75
N ARG A 77 1.28 -12.13 25.47
CA ARG A 77 0.22 -11.85 26.46
C ARG A 77 -0.50 -13.12 26.90
N LYS A 78 -0.75 -14.07 26.00
CA LYS A 78 -1.30 -15.39 26.38
C LYS A 78 -0.41 -16.16 27.35
N LYS A 79 0.92 -16.08 27.20
CA LYS A 79 1.86 -16.72 28.14
C LYS A 79 1.82 -16.06 29.53
N GLU A 80 1.63 -14.75 29.58
CA GLU A 80 1.55 -13.98 30.82
C GLU A 80 0.21 -14.17 31.56
N LEU A 81 -0.91 -14.23 30.83
CA LEU A 81 -2.27 -14.38 31.38
C LEU A 81 -2.64 -15.85 31.69
N GLY A 82 -1.88 -16.81 31.17
CA GLY A 82 -2.19 -18.23 31.29
C GLY A 82 -3.31 -18.70 30.35
N ARG A 83 -3.90 -19.88 30.64
CA ARG A 83 -4.79 -20.60 29.71
C ARG A 83 -6.21 -20.03 29.54
N ILE A 84 -6.65 -19.11 30.40
CA ILE A 84 -8.10 -18.86 30.61
C ILE A 84 -8.56 -17.49 30.12
N GLU A 85 -7.69 -16.50 29.98
CA GLU A 85 -8.09 -15.15 29.56
C GLU A 85 -7.84 -14.86 28.08
N GLN A 86 -8.89 -14.38 27.40
CA GLN A 86 -8.82 -13.80 26.08
C GLN A 86 -8.18 -12.39 26.17
N ILE A 87 -7.44 -12.00 25.14
CA ILE A 87 -6.80 -10.68 25.10
C ILE A 87 -7.87 -9.59 25.09
N SER A 88 -7.77 -8.64 26.03
CA SER A 88 -8.71 -7.54 26.14
C SER A 88 -8.48 -6.48 25.06
N ALA A 89 -9.49 -5.65 24.81
CA ALA A 89 -9.34 -4.47 23.94
C ALA A 89 -8.29 -3.48 24.49
N ASN A 90 -8.11 -3.41 25.81
CA ASN A 90 -7.10 -2.58 26.45
C ASN A 90 -5.68 -3.08 26.17
N ASP A 91 -5.46 -4.39 26.19
CA ASP A 91 -4.15 -4.95 25.82
C ASP A 91 -3.81 -4.65 24.35
N LEU A 92 -4.79 -4.82 23.46
CA LEU A 92 -4.60 -4.49 22.04
C LEU A 92 -4.37 -3.00 21.83
N SER A 93 -4.99 -2.12 22.61
CA SER A 93 -4.76 -0.67 22.49
C SER A 93 -3.33 -0.27 22.84
N VAL A 94 -2.73 -0.93 23.85
CA VAL A 94 -1.31 -0.77 24.20
C VAL A 94 -0.43 -1.20 23.02
N PHE A 95 -0.71 -2.37 22.43
CA PHE A 95 0.00 -2.82 21.23
C PHE A 95 -0.12 -1.82 20.07
N TYR A 96 -1.33 -1.36 19.76
CA TYR A 96 -1.55 -0.41 18.66
C TYR A 96 -0.73 0.86 18.85
N LYS A 97 -0.75 1.43 20.07
CA LYS A 97 0.04 2.62 20.38
C LYS A 97 1.53 2.37 20.18
N GLN A 98 2.07 1.30 20.77
CA GLN A 98 3.49 0.96 20.67
C GLN A 98 3.92 0.70 19.21
N PHE A 99 3.08 0.02 18.44
CA PHE A 99 3.36 -0.21 17.03
C PHE A 99 3.40 1.11 16.26
N LEU A 100 2.39 1.97 16.41
CA LEU A 100 2.33 3.27 15.75
C LEU A 100 3.52 4.17 16.12
N ASP A 101 3.87 4.22 17.41
CA ASP A 101 5.03 4.97 17.89
C ASP A 101 6.33 4.44 17.24
N SER A 102 6.51 3.11 17.16
CA SER A 102 7.69 2.50 16.53
C SER A 102 7.78 2.75 15.03
N GLN A 103 6.64 2.90 14.36
CA GLN A 103 6.56 3.09 12.91
C GLN A 103 6.44 4.57 12.51
N TYR A 104 6.36 5.49 13.46
CA TYR A 104 6.09 6.90 13.24
C TYR A 104 7.03 7.53 12.20
N THR A 105 8.35 7.37 12.38
CA THR A 105 9.36 7.92 11.45
C THR A 105 9.21 7.36 10.04
N SER A 106 8.96 6.05 9.91
CA SER A 106 8.75 5.41 8.60
C SER A 106 7.49 5.94 7.93
N MET A 107 6.40 6.10 8.67
CA MET A 107 5.13 6.63 8.18
C MET A 107 5.24 8.10 7.76
N MET A 108 5.98 8.92 8.51
CA MET A 108 6.25 10.32 8.17
C MET A 108 7.08 10.44 6.89
N ALA A 109 8.13 9.62 6.76
CA ALA A 109 8.93 9.59 5.54
C ALA A 109 8.11 9.16 4.33
N TYR A 110 7.27 8.12 4.48
CA TYR A 110 6.34 7.67 3.46
C TYR A 110 5.34 8.76 3.07
N ASN A 111 4.65 9.38 4.02
CA ASN A 111 3.65 10.41 3.75
C ASN A 111 4.28 11.61 3.02
N LYS A 112 5.48 12.03 3.42
CA LYS A 112 6.22 13.08 2.74
C LYS A 112 6.54 12.71 1.30
N ALA A 113 7.10 11.53 1.07
CA ALA A 113 7.45 11.06 -0.27
C ALA A 113 6.20 10.92 -1.16
N HIS A 114 5.15 10.29 -0.66
CA HIS A 114 3.89 10.11 -1.38
C HIS A 114 3.24 11.44 -1.77
N ASN A 115 3.15 12.39 -0.83
CA ASN A 115 2.56 13.70 -1.08
C ASN A 115 3.36 14.51 -2.09
N LEU A 116 4.69 14.48 -2.01
CA LEU A 116 5.55 15.14 -3.00
C LEU A 116 5.35 14.52 -4.38
N SER A 117 5.46 13.19 -4.50
CA SER A 117 5.26 12.50 -5.78
C SER A 117 3.88 12.78 -6.38
N ALA A 118 2.82 12.74 -5.56
CA ALA A 118 1.48 13.08 -6.01
C ALA A 118 1.39 14.53 -6.53
N PHE A 119 1.98 15.50 -5.81
CA PHE A 119 1.97 16.90 -6.21
C PHE A 119 2.69 17.15 -7.54
N TYR A 120 3.79 16.44 -7.84
CA TYR A 120 4.51 16.62 -9.11
C TYR A 120 3.87 15.87 -10.28
N ILE A 121 3.05 14.85 -10.00
CA ILE A 121 2.45 13.99 -11.03
C ILE A 121 1.02 14.41 -11.41
N ILE A 122 0.26 15.02 -10.49
CA ILE A 122 -1.14 15.47 -10.71
C ILE A 122 -1.31 16.68 -11.67
N PRO A 123 -0.42 17.69 -11.73
CA PRO A 123 -0.70 18.96 -12.43
C PRO A 123 -0.85 18.88 -13.95
N CYS A 124 -0.41 17.81 -14.62
CA CYS A 124 -0.53 17.67 -16.09
C CYS A 124 -1.77 16.89 -16.55
N SER A 125 -2.74 16.62 -15.66
CA SER A 125 -4.03 16.05 -16.07
C SER A 125 -5.01 17.09 -16.66
N TYR A 126 -4.61 18.37 -16.72
CA TYR A 126 -5.40 19.51 -17.21
C TYR A 126 -4.73 20.30 -18.35
N MET A 127 -3.61 19.83 -18.89
CA MET A 127 -3.00 20.35 -20.12
C MET A 127 -3.19 19.35 -21.25
#